data_AF-A0A4Q4USI7-F1
#
_entry.id   AF-A0A4Q4USI7-F1
#
_cell.length_a   1.000
_cell.length_b   1.000
_cell.length_c   1.000
_cell.angle_alpha   90.00
_cell.angle_beta   90.00
_cell.angle_gamma   90.00
#
_symmetry.space_group_name_H-M   'P 1'
#
loop_
_entity.id
_entity.type
_entity.pdbx_description
1 polymer ?
#
loop_
_entity_poly.entity_id
_entity_poly.type
_entity_poly.pdbx_seq_one_letter_code
_entity_poly.pdbx_strand_id
1 'polypeptide(L)'
;MASGAGKRFGASDESHNPPITPTHPENPVANQQLGELEQELYRMLSLHSVTSTSSSAKGQAAAPPEDRQSYKKIGAGACGAVFAQEGKSFALKLAKSTDSDLWNDYLMHLLIFEKIKRREIEIKVPECYFFVPKEDPEYFQVHQTLCEAAQDVCHVPTDILVTERIIPFPEVTRKLLIEKYCAGRIKQRALTDPANKDCLVRVYLGSLQGKSGGMFFSLRNFKLHLNQMVELQLDVEGMASQMGKSLAVMHWAARTDARDVEFALGSLTEKSITDYDEVLKMKPRTFTGPESRRNEDFFHRKIELWLLDFNQVRTITLDKAGVAQVVEAMTINDPYFPKPLQDNPVARRVWNRFAASYLEVAAVVLKEQDPTVQELPRTVLQRLVEVQQKKQAKA
;
A
#
# COMPACT_ATOMS: atom_id res chain seq x y z
N MET A 1 -32.00 78.23 -19.40
CA MET A 1 -31.14 79.37 -19.06
C MET A 1 -31.29 79.68 -17.58
N ALA A 2 -30.21 80.16 -16.94
CA ALA A 2 -30.00 80.41 -15.51
C ALA A 2 -29.79 79.12 -14.68
N SER A 3 -28.57 78.66 -14.41
CA SER A 3 -27.45 79.24 -13.64
C SER A 3 -27.81 79.52 -12.17
N GLY A 4 -27.39 78.60 -11.29
CA GLY A 4 -27.38 78.79 -9.84
C GLY A 4 -26.20 78.01 -9.27
N ALA A 5 -25.13 78.71 -8.97
CA ALA A 5 -23.94 78.18 -8.31
C ALA A 5 -23.99 78.48 -6.81
N GLY A 6 -23.51 77.53 -6.00
CA GLY A 6 -22.88 77.84 -4.72
C GLY A 6 -23.27 76.95 -3.54
N LYS A 7 -22.43 75.97 -3.19
CA LYS A 7 -21.40 76.09 -2.12
C LYS A 7 -20.95 74.71 -1.58
N ARG A 8 -19.61 74.55 -1.61
CA ARG A 8 -18.67 73.95 -0.63
C ARG A 8 -19.09 72.75 0.23
N PHE A 9 -18.21 71.75 0.26
CA PHE A 9 -17.49 71.09 1.38
C PHE A 9 -16.96 69.77 0.78
N GLY A 10 -15.67 69.43 0.81
CA GLY A 10 -14.82 69.18 1.96
C GLY A 10 -14.25 67.76 1.77
N ALA A 11 -12.93 67.63 1.79
CA ALA A 11 -12.17 66.42 1.43
C ALA A 11 -12.47 65.19 2.31
N SER A 12 -12.26 63.97 1.79
CA SER A 12 -11.52 62.91 2.47
C SER A 12 -11.30 61.67 1.60
N ASP A 13 -10.03 61.25 1.62
CA ASP A 13 -9.36 60.04 1.13
C ASP A 13 -10.18 58.78 0.81
N GLU A 14 -9.91 58.26 -0.39
CA GLU A 14 -10.09 56.86 -0.75
C GLU A 14 -9.12 55.98 0.04
N SER A 15 -9.62 55.29 1.06
CA SER A 15 -8.91 54.16 1.67
C SER A 15 -9.16 52.89 0.84
N HIS A 16 -8.13 52.48 0.10
CA HIS A 16 -8.02 51.17 -0.51
C HIS A 16 -8.02 50.10 0.60
N ASN A 17 -9.11 49.34 0.73
CA ASN A 17 -9.11 48.11 1.52
C ASN A 17 -8.43 47.00 0.70
N PRO A 18 -7.38 46.33 1.21
CA PRO A 18 -6.82 45.16 0.53
C PRO A 18 -7.75 43.95 0.69
N PRO A 19 -7.76 43.02 -0.28
CA PRO A 19 -8.60 41.84 -0.23
C PRO A 19 -8.15 40.89 0.89
N ILE A 20 -9.11 40.48 1.71
CA ILE A 20 -8.93 39.48 2.76
C ILE A 20 -8.71 38.12 2.09
N THR A 21 -7.47 37.66 2.06
CA THR A 21 -7.13 36.27 1.75
C THR A 21 -7.55 35.36 2.91
N PRO A 22 -8.14 34.18 2.65
CA PRO A 22 -8.40 33.22 3.72
C PRO A 22 -7.06 32.68 4.20
N THR A 23 -6.69 33.01 5.43
CA THR A 23 -5.54 32.44 6.12
C THR A 23 -5.86 30.99 6.47
N HIS A 24 -5.33 30.05 5.68
CA HIS A 24 -5.21 28.66 6.10
C HIS A 24 -4.30 28.62 7.33
N PRO A 25 -4.70 27.97 8.45
CA PRO A 25 -3.77 27.78 9.55
C PRO A 25 -2.64 26.86 9.09
N GLU A 26 -1.46 27.44 8.96
CA GLU A 26 -0.21 26.76 8.62
C GLU A 26 0.09 25.66 9.64
N ASN A 27 0.47 24.50 9.12
CA ASN A 27 0.74 23.30 9.89
C ASN A 27 2.18 23.38 10.44
N PRO A 28 2.42 23.45 11.76
CA PRO A 28 3.75 23.70 12.32
C PRO A 28 4.79 22.61 12.06
N VAL A 29 4.39 21.46 11.48
CA VAL A 29 5.29 20.33 11.16
C VAL A 29 5.71 20.31 9.69
N ALA A 30 4.96 20.98 8.79
CA ALA A 30 5.26 20.94 7.35
C ALA A 30 6.48 21.81 6.94
N ASN A 31 6.91 22.72 7.81
CA ASN A 31 8.02 23.65 7.57
C ASN A 31 9.31 23.32 8.34
N GLN A 32 9.41 22.14 8.97
CA GLN A 32 10.67 21.69 9.56
C GLN A 32 11.57 21.08 8.50
N GLN A 33 12.79 21.59 8.40
CA GLN A 33 13.82 21.02 7.53
C GLN A 33 14.15 19.61 8.03
N LEU A 34 13.92 18.60 7.18
CA LEU A 34 14.25 17.21 7.48
C LEU A 34 15.77 17.08 7.70
N GLY A 35 16.18 16.24 8.65
CA GLY A 35 17.58 15.82 8.75
C GLY A 35 17.99 14.99 7.53
N GLU A 36 19.28 14.82 7.31
CA GLU A 36 19.82 14.10 6.12
C GLU A 36 19.22 12.69 5.99
N LEU A 37 19.07 12.00 7.12
CA LEU A 37 18.51 10.65 7.15
C LEU A 37 17.03 10.64 6.75
N GLU A 38 16.25 11.58 7.26
CA GLU A 38 14.81 11.69 6.96
C GLU A 38 14.57 12.12 5.52
N GLN A 39 15.41 13.00 4.95
CA GLN A 39 15.36 13.36 3.53
C GLN A 39 15.57 12.15 2.63
N GLU A 40 16.52 11.29 2.97
CA GLU A 40 16.79 10.09 2.17
C GLU A 40 15.68 9.04 2.33
N LEU A 41 15.12 8.88 3.55
CA LEU A 41 13.94 8.05 3.76
C LEU A 41 12.72 8.59 3.01
N TYR A 42 12.46 9.89 3.03
CA TYR A 42 11.41 10.54 2.25
C TYR A 42 11.56 10.18 0.77
N ARG A 43 12.75 10.38 0.20
CA ARG A 43 13.04 10.06 -1.20
C ARG A 43 12.81 8.58 -1.51
N MET A 44 13.27 7.68 -0.66
CA MET A 44 13.21 6.23 -0.88
C MET A 44 11.85 5.59 -0.57
N LEU A 45 10.97 6.24 0.18
CA LEU A 45 9.64 5.73 0.53
C LEU A 45 8.51 6.45 -0.22
N SER A 46 8.82 7.55 -0.91
CA SER A 46 7.85 8.28 -1.73
C SER A 46 7.31 7.41 -2.86
N LEU A 47 5.99 7.50 -3.10
CA LEU A 47 5.35 6.77 -4.19
C LEU A 47 5.95 7.15 -5.54
N HIS A 48 6.12 6.15 -6.39
CA HIS A 48 6.73 6.24 -7.73
C HIS A 48 8.19 6.68 -7.75
N SER A 49 8.86 6.81 -6.60
CA SER A 49 10.30 7.02 -6.60
C SER A 49 11.01 5.78 -7.12
N VAL A 50 12.01 6.01 -7.98
CA VAL A 50 12.83 4.96 -8.57
C VAL A 50 14.20 4.99 -7.91
N THR A 51 14.63 3.84 -7.39
CA THR A 51 15.99 3.67 -6.86
C THR A 51 16.73 2.67 -7.73
N SER A 52 17.87 3.11 -8.28
CA SER A 52 18.82 2.20 -8.96
C SER A 52 19.69 1.49 -7.93
N THR A 53 19.74 0.16 -7.96
CA THR A 53 20.51 -0.64 -7.00
C THR A 53 21.73 -1.27 -7.65
N SER A 54 22.91 -0.66 -7.50
CA SER A 54 24.18 -1.24 -7.97
C SER A 54 24.66 -2.44 -7.11
N SER A 55 24.21 -2.55 -5.85
CA SER A 55 24.58 -3.65 -4.95
C SER A 55 23.90 -4.99 -5.31
N SER A 56 22.71 -4.94 -5.93
CA SER A 56 22.02 -6.13 -6.45
C SER A 56 22.83 -6.83 -7.55
N ALA A 57 23.66 -6.10 -8.33
CA ALA A 57 24.54 -6.68 -9.36
C ALA A 57 25.55 -7.65 -8.77
N LYS A 58 26.17 -7.27 -7.64
CA LYS A 58 27.30 -8.02 -7.06
C LYS A 58 26.86 -9.31 -6.38
N GLY A 59 25.68 -9.33 -5.76
CA GLY A 59 25.09 -10.55 -5.18
C GLY A 59 24.55 -11.53 -6.23
N GLN A 60 24.09 -11.01 -7.38
CA GLN A 60 23.47 -11.82 -8.42
C GLN A 60 24.47 -12.41 -9.42
N ALA A 61 25.63 -11.77 -9.64
CA ALA A 61 26.72 -12.32 -10.46
C ALA A 61 27.33 -13.63 -9.90
N ALA A 62 27.12 -13.91 -8.61
CA ALA A 62 27.58 -15.11 -7.92
C ALA A 62 26.47 -16.16 -7.69
N ALA A 63 25.27 -15.95 -8.24
CA ALA A 63 24.17 -16.90 -8.07
C ALA A 63 24.51 -18.23 -8.79
N PRO A 64 24.28 -19.39 -8.15
CA PRO A 64 24.43 -20.68 -8.82
C PRO A 64 23.47 -20.77 -10.02
N PRO A 65 23.73 -21.69 -10.99
CA PRO A 65 22.82 -21.92 -12.12
C PRO A 65 21.37 -22.11 -11.63
N GLU A 66 20.40 -21.67 -12.44
CA GLU A 66 18.97 -21.54 -12.08
C GLU A 66 18.38 -22.79 -11.40
N ASP A 67 18.94 -23.96 -11.70
CA ASP A 67 18.54 -25.28 -11.20
C ASP A 67 18.89 -25.55 -9.71
N ARG A 68 19.50 -24.59 -9.00
CA ARG A 68 19.93 -24.74 -7.59
C ARG A 68 19.45 -23.63 -6.64
N GLN A 69 18.56 -22.74 -7.07
CA GLN A 69 18.05 -21.70 -6.17
C GLN A 69 17.03 -22.28 -5.19
N SER A 70 17.40 -22.33 -3.90
CA SER A 70 16.52 -22.81 -2.84
C SER A 70 15.40 -21.80 -2.57
N TYR A 71 14.20 -22.33 -2.32
CA TYR A 71 13.08 -21.53 -1.82
C TYR A 71 13.40 -21.01 -0.41
N LYS A 72 13.05 -19.75 -0.16
CA LYS A 72 13.15 -19.13 1.16
C LYS A 72 11.77 -18.70 1.62
N LYS A 73 11.46 -18.98 2.89
CA LYS A 73 10.32 -18.37 3.58
C LYS A 73 10.52 -16.85 3.73
N ILE A 74 9.67 -16.08 3.07
CA ILE A 74 9.68 -14.62 3.10
C ILE A 74 8.57 -14.04 3.99
N GLY A 75 7.54 -14.81 4.31
CA GLY A 75 6.42 -14.36 5.16
C GLY A 75 5.62 -15.51 5.74
N ALA A 76 4.74 -15.21 6.70
CA ALA A 76 3.72 -16.13 7.18
C ALA A 76 2.59 -15.36 7.87
N GLY A 77 1.36 -15.82 7.65
CA GLY A 77 0.13 -15.32 8.28
C GLY A 77 -0.67 -16.47 8.90
N ALA A 78 -1.94 -16.22 9.18
CA ALA A 78 -2.86 -17.23 9.72
C ALA A 78 -3.14 -18.34 8.70
N CYS A 79 -3.47 -17.97 7.46
CA CYS A 79 -3.86 -18.90 6.40
C CYS A 79 -2.68 -19.64 5.73
N GLY A 80 -1.46 -19.09 5.79
CA GLY A 80 -0.35 -19.69 5.05
C GLY A 80 1.05 -19.18 5.37
N ALA A 81 2.04 -19.83 4.79
CA ALA A 81 3.44 -19.41 4.75
C ALA A 81 3.84 -19.05 3.32
N VAL A 82 4.57 -17.95 3.15
CA VAL A 82 4.93 -17.42 1.83
C VAL A 82 6.40 -17.70 1.55
N PHE A 83 6.66 -18.30 0.40
CA PHE A 83 7.99 -18.66 -0.10
C PHE A 83 8.27 -17.94 -1.42
N ALA A 84 9.55 -17.68 -1.67
CA ALA A 84 10.02 -17.16 -2.95
C ALA A 84 11.45 -17.65 -3.23
N GLN A 85 11.82 -17.63 -4.50
CA GLN A 85 13.20 -17.82 -4.95
C GLN A 85 13.86 -16.47 -5.21
N GLU A 86 15.17 -16.39 -4.97
CA GLU A 86 15.94 -15.17 -5.25
C GLU A 86 16.03 -14.93 -6.75
N GLY A 87 15.71 -13.71 -7.21
CA GLY A 87 15.74 -13.40 -8.63
C GLY A 87 14.58 -13.99 -9.45
N LYS A 88 13.50 -14.42 -8.78
CA LYS A 88 12.21 -14.74 -9.40
C LYS A 88 11.14 -13.72 -8.99
N SER A 89 10.25 -13.40 -9.91
CA SER A 89 9.17 -12.42 -9.77
C SER A 89 7.86 -12.97 -9.16
N PHE A 90 7.83 -14.25 -8.75
CA PHE A 90 6.67 -14.88 -8.14
C PHE A 90 6.89 -15.28 -6.67
N ALA A 91 5.79 -15.40 -5.95
CA ALA A 91 5.72 -15.90 -4.59
C ALA A 91 4.69 -17.03 -4.51
N LEU A 92 4.90 -17.95 -3.57
CA LEU A 92 4.04 -19.10 -3.34
C LEU A 92 3.55 -19.06 -1.90
N LYS A 93 2.25 -18.94 -1.71
CA LYS A 93 1.59 -19.01 -0.41
C LYS A 93 1.08 -20.44 -0.22
N LEU A 94 1.73 -21.18 0.68
CA LEU A 94 1.39 -22.56 1.04
C LEU A 94 0.41 -22.53 2.21
N ALA A 95 -0.66 -23.32 2.14
CA ALA A 95 -1.66 -23.39 3.19
C ALA A 95 -1.08 -24.02 4.47
N LYS A 96 -1.43 -23.44 5.62
CA LYS A 96 -1.06 -23.96 6.95
C LYS A 96 -2.11 -24.89 7.54
N SER A 97 -3.38 -24.70 7.19
CA SER A 97 -4.50 -25.56 7.57
C SER A 97 -5.15 -26.13 6.33
N THR A 98 -6.12 -27.04 6.53
CA THR A 98 -6.93 -27.62 5.45
C THR A 98 -8.21 -26.81 5.19
N ASP A 99 -8.31 -25.62 5.78
CA ASP A 99 -9.45 -24.74 5.59
C ASP A 99 -9.44 -24.15 4.17
N SER A 100 -10.61 -23.81 3.65
CA SER A 100 -10.77 -23.21 2.33
C SER A 100 -10.30 -21.75 2.24
N ASP A 101 -9.60 -21.23 3.27
CA ASP A 101 -9.13 -19.85 3.35
C ASP A 101 -8.22 -19.47 2.17
N LEU A 102 -7.31 -20.37 1.77
CA LEU A 102 -6.40 -20.09 0.66
C LEU A 102 -7.12 -20.12 -0.70
N TRP A 103 -8.14 -20.97 -0.83
CA TRP A 103 -9.01 -20.97 -2.01
C TRP A 103 -9.88 -19.70 -2.05
N ASN A 104 -10.38 -19.24 -0.90
CA ASN A 104 -11.09 -17.96 -0.81
C ASN A 104 -10.17 -16.79 -1.20
N ASP A 105 -8.91 -16.81 -0.74
CA ASP A 105 -7.88 -15.84 -1.15
C ASP A 105 -7.77 -15.83 -2.68
N TYR A 106 -7.62 -16.99 -3.32
CA TYR A 106 -7.55 -17.10 -4.78
C TYR A 106 -8.77 -16.51 -5.49
N LEU A 107 -9.99 -16.89 -5.06
CA LEU A 107 -11.24 -16.39 -5.67
C LEU A 107 -11.40 -14.87 -5.51
N MET A 108 -11.18 -14.37 -4.31
CA MET A 108 -11.34 -12.95 -4.01
C MET A 108 -10.23 -12.13 -4.68
N HIS A 109 -9.00 -12.64 -4.74
CA HIS A 109 -7.87 -12.02 -5.42
C HIS A 109 -8.16 -11.83 -6.91
N LEU A 110 -8.59 -12.89 -7.62
CA LEU A 110 -8.97 -12.78 -9.04
C LEU A 110 -10.06 -11.73 -9.27
N LEU A 111 -11.13 -11.77 -8.46
CA LEU A 111 -12.24 -10.83 -8.55
C LEU A 111 -11.78 -9.39 -8.33
N ILE A 112 -11.04 -9.13 -7.24
CA ILE A 112 -10.59 -7.79 -6.87
C ILE A 112 -9.59 -7.26 -7.89
N PHE A 113 -8.64 -8.08 -8.33
CA PHE A 113 -7.67 -7.72 -9.38
C PHE A 113 -8.38 -7.27 -10.66
N GLU A 114 -9.37 -8.04 -11.13
CA GLU A 114 -10.16 -7.68 -12.29
C GLU A 114 -10.87 -6.33 -12.11
N LYS A 115 -11.55 -6.12 -10.98
CA LYS A 115 -12.32 -4.90 -10.74
C LYS A 115 -11.44 -3.66 -10.59
N ILE A 116 -10.31 -3.77 -9.88
CA ILE A 116 -9.36 -2.67 -9.70
C ILE A 116 -8.72 -2.31 -11.05
N LYS A 117 -8.25 -3.29 -11.82
CA LYS A 117 -7.62 -3.07 -13.12
C LYS A 117 -8.54 -2.34 -14.11
N ARG A 118 -9.85 -2.67 -14.13
CA ARG A 118 -10.85 -2.01 -14.98
C ARG A 118 -11.16 -0.56 -14.61
N ARG A 119 -10.75 -0.10 -13.44
CA ARG A 119 -11.03 1.24 -12.92
C ARG A 119 -9.83 2.17 -12.99
N GLU A 120 -8.68 1.68 -13.49
CA GLU A 120 -7.44 2.45 -13.66
C GLU A 120 -7.04 3.22 -12.38
N ILE A 121 -7.28 2.62 -11.21
CA ILE A 121 -6.84 3.15 -9.93
C ILE A 121 -5.35 2.85 -9.79
N GLU A 122 -4.58 3.77 -9.21
CA GLU A 122 -3.10 3.69 -9.17
C GLU A 122 -2.59 2.57 -8.25
N ILE A 123 -3.40 2.14 -7.28
CA ILE A 123 -3.03 1.06 -6.36
C ILE A 123 -2.68 -0.23 -7.11
N LYS A 124 -1.66 -0.93 -6.63
CA LYS A 124 -1.25 -2.23 -7.17
C LYS A 124 -1.93 -3.36 -6.41
N VAL A 125 -2.36 -4.37 -7.15
CA VAL A 125 -2.75 -5.68 -6.63
C VAL A 125 -1.79 -6.66 -7.30
N PRO A 126 -1.12 -7.56 -6.55
CA PRO A 126 -0.23 -8.55 -7.16
C PRO A 126 -0.96 -9.32 -8.27
N GLU A 127 -0.30 -9.62 -9.39
CA GLU A 127 -0.90 -10.55 -10.35
C GLU A 127 -1.20 -11.90 -9.66
N CYS A 128 -2.36 -12.48 -9.97
CA CYS A 128 -2.79 -13.76 -9.45
C CYS A 128 -2.63 -14.79 -10.56
N TYR A 129 -1.65 -15.70 -10.45
CA TYR A 129 -1.28 -16.57 -11.56
C TYR A 129 -2.15 -17.83 -11.60
N PHE A 130 -2.04 -18.68 -10.58
CA PHE A 130 -2.79 -19.94 -10.52
C PHE A 130 -2.77 -20.53 -9.11
N PHE A 131 -3.63 -21.53 -8.91
CA PHE A 131 -3.73 -22.31 -7.69
C PHE A 131 -3.30 -23.76 -7.98
N VAL A 132 -2.54 -24.35 -7.07
CA VAL A 132 -2.12 -25.76 -7.13
C VAL A 132 -2.81 -26.50 -5.98
N PRO A 133 -3.67 -27.50 -6.27
CA PRO A 133 -4.26 -28.32 -5.23
C PRO A 133 -3.22 -29.27 -4.64
N LYS A 134 -3.36 -29.62 -3.35
CA LYS A 134 -2.49 -30.59 -2.67
C LYS A 134 -2.49 -31.97 -3.34
N GLU A 135 -3.52 -32.31 -4.11
CA GLU A 135 -3.65 -33.55 -4.88
C GLU A 135 -2.90 -33.56 -6.22
N ASP A 136 -2.08 -32.55 -6.55
CA ASP A 136 -1.27 -32.50 -7.77
C ASP A 136 0.15 -33.07 -7.56
N PRO A 137 0.38 -34.40 -7.68
CA PRO A 137 1.68 -35.00 -7.42
C PRO A 137 2.76 -34.55 -8.42
N GLU A 138 2.38 -34.19 -9.65
CA GLU A 138 3.32 -33.77 -10.68
C GLU A 138 3.96 -32.43 -10.28
N TYR A 139 3.16 -31.49 -9.78
CA TYR A 139 3.68 -30.21 -9.31
C TYR A 139 4.68 -30.39 -8.15
N PHE A 140 4.36 -31.20 -7.14
CA PHE A 140 5.27 -31.43 -6.00
C PHE A 140 6.52 -32.24 -6.40
N GLN A 141 6.41 -33.15 -7.37
CA GLN A 141 7.55 -33.90 -7.88
C GLN A 141 8.53 -33.00 -8.64
N VAL A 142 8.04 -32.02 -9.39
CA VAL A 142 8.88 -31.03 -10.07
C VAL A 142 9.46 -30.02 -9.06
N HIS A 143 8.71 -29.65 -8.03
CA HIS A 143 9.10 -28.62 -7.05
C HIS A 143 9.54 -29.21 -5.70
N GLN A 144 10.38 -30.25 -5.72
CA GLN A 144 10.87 -30.91 -4.49
C GLN A 144 11.59 -29.95 -3.54
N THR A 145 12.38 -29.01 -4.06
CA THR A 145 13.10 -28.02 -3.25
C THR A 145 12.18 -27.05 -2.50
N LEU A 146 10.96 -26.84 -3.01
CA LEU A 146 9.93 -26.09 -2.27
C LEU A 146 9.43 -26.91 -1.09
N CYS A 147 9.17 -28.20 -1.29
CA CYS A 147 8.72 -29.11 -0.25
C CYS A 147 9.75 -29.20 0.88
N GLU A 148 11.03 -29.38 0.53
CA GLU A 148 12.15 -29.38 1.48
C GLU A 148 12.23 -28.08 2.29
N ALA A 149 12.07 -26.92 1.64
CA ALA A 149 12.08 -25.63 2.32
C ALA A 149 10.86 -25.41 3.23
N ALA A 150 9.73 -26.05 2.91
CA ALA A 150 8.45 -25.87 3.56
C ALA A 150 8.17 -26.85 4.70
N GLN A 151 8.87 -27.99 4.74
CA GLN A 151 8.58 -29.12 5.65
C GLN A 151 8.53 -28.74 7.13
N ASP A 152 9.36 -27.79 7.57
CA ASP A 152 9.44 -27.34 8.97
C ASP A 152 8.38 -26.26 9.31
N VAL A 153 7.58 -25.84 8.32
CA VAL A 153 6.70 -24.67 8.41
C VAL A 153 5.24 -25.02 8.15
N CYS A 154 4.97 -25.94 7.22
CA CYS A 154 3.64 -26.41 6.87
C CYS A 154 3.71 -27.89 6.47
N HIS A 155 2.59 -28.59 6.62
CA HIS A 155 2.44 -29.93 6.08
C HIS A 155 2.51 -29.86 4.56
N VAL A 156 3.23 -30.79 3.94
CA VAL A 156 3.33 -30.92 2.47
C VAL A 156 3.01 -32.38 2.09
N PRO A 157 2.31 -32.63 0.97
CA PRO A 157 1.74 -31.66 0.03
C PRO A 157 0.58 -30.86 0.63
N THR A 158 0.38 -29.63 0.14
CA THR A 158 -0.64 -28.69 0.61
C THR A 158 -1.04 -27.74 -0.52
N ASP A 159 -2.18 -27.07 -0.38
CA ASP A 159 -2.63 -26.12 -1.38
C ASP A 159 -1.66 -24.94 -1.51
N ILE A 160 -1.44 -24.49 -2.75
CA ILE A 160 -0.51 -23.41 -3.09
C ILE A 160 -1.22 -22.36 -3.94
N LEU A 161 -1.15 -21.11 -3.49
CA LEU A 161 -1.51 -19.95 -4.29
C LEU A 161 -0.23 -19.29 -4.83
N VAL A 162 -0.12 -19.18 -6.16
CA VAL A 162 1.02 -18.58 -6.85
C VAL A 162 0.65 -17.18 -7.35
N THR A 163 1.40 -16.17 -6.92
CA THR A 163 1.14 -14.75 -7.23
C THR A 163 2.41 -14.03 -7.64
N GLU A 164 2.26 -12.82 -8.17
CA GLU A 164 3.35 -11.85 -8.26
C GLU A 164 3.95 -11.63 -6.87
N ARG A 165 5.28 -11.50 -6.84
CA ARG A 165 6.04 -11.16 -5.65
C ARG A 165 6.17 -9.64 -5.55
N ILE A 166 5.67 -9.09 -4.45
CA ILE A 166 6.04 -7.74 -4.03
C ILE A 166 7.52 -7.75 -3.64
N ILE A 167 8.34 -7.01 -4.37
CA ILE A 167 9.79 -7.00 -4.17
C ILE A 167 10.10 -6.17 -2.92
N PRO A 168 10.95 -6.67 -2.00
CA PRO A 168 11.30 -5.92 -0.80
C PRO A 168 12.09 -4.65 -1.14
N PHE A 169 12.13 -3.70 -0.23
CA PHE A 169 12.91 -2.47 -0.41
C PHE A 169 14.41 -2.73 -0.64
N PRO A 170 15.10 -1.84 -1.41
CA PRO A 170 16.55 -1.84 -1.53
C PRO A 170 17.27 -1.91 -0.19
N GLU A 171 18.47 -2.50 -0.17
CA GLU A 171 19.29 -2.63 1.05
C GLU A 171 19.53 -1.29 1.76
N VAL A 172 19.76 -0.22 1.00
CA VAL A 172 19.99 1.12 1.56
C VAL A 172 18.76 1.60 2.33
N THR A 173 17.57 1.48 1.74
CA THR A 173 16.31 1.85 2.41
C THR A 173 16.09 1.03 3.68
N ARG A 174 16.36 -0.28 3.64
CA ARG A 174 16.24 -1.17 4.80
C ARG A 174 17.17 -0.76 5.94
N LYS A 175 18.43 -0.41 5.62
CA LYS A 175 19.40 0.09 6.59
C LYS A 175 18.95 1.42 7.22
N LEU A 176 18.41 2.35 6.43
CA LEU A 176 17.90 3.63 6.93
C LEU A 176 16.67 3.46 7.84
N LEU A 177 15.74 2.55 7.49
CA LEU A 177 14.60 2.21 8.34
C LEU A 177 15.05 1.63 9.69
N ILE A 178 16.05 0.74 9.68
CA ILE A 178 16.67 0.21 10.91
C ILE A 178 17.35 1.34 11.70
N GLU A 179 18.08 2.22 11.03
CA GLU A 179 18.79 3.33 11.67
C GLU A 179 17.82 4.27 12.41
N LYS A 180 16.71 4.63 11.75
CA LYS A 180 15.68 5.55 12.29
C LYS A 180 14.84 4.95 13.40
N TYR A 181 14.35 3.72 13.22
CA TYR A 181 13.27 3.18 14.06
C TYR A 181 13.72 2.07 15.03
N CYS A 182 14.85 1.41 14.80
CA CYS A 182 15.35 0.35 15.65
C CYS A 182 16.10 0.90 16.88
N ALA A 183 15.89 0.29 18.05
CA ALA A 183 16.61 0.69 19.26
C ALA A 183 18.12 0.44 19.10
N GLY A 184 18.95 1.40 19.52
CA GLY A 184 20.41 1.29 19.39
C GLY A 184 20.98 -0.05 19.89
N ARG A 185 20.47 -0.55 21.03
CA ARG A 185 20.89 -1.83 21.64
C ARG A 185 20.69 -3.09 20.77
N ILE A 186 19.72 -3.09 19.85
CA ILE A 186 19.41 -4.24 18.97
C ILE A 186 19.67 -3.94 17.49
N LYS A 187 20.20 -2.76 17.18
CA LYS A 187 20.37 -2.29 15.80
C LYS A 187 21.29 -3.19 14.97
N GLN A 188 22.44 -3.58 15.53
CA GLN A 188 23.37 -4.50 14.85
C GLN A 188 22.74 -5.87 14.58
N ARG A 189 21.94 -6.39 15.52
CA ARG A 189 21.17 -7.63 15.32
C ARG A 189 20.16 -7.46 14.19
N ALA A 190 19.45 -6.34 14.13
CA ALA A 190 18.48 -6.07 13.06
C ALA A 190 19.15 -5.94 11.68
N LEU A 191 20.35 -5.35 11.61
CA LEU A 191 21.12 -5.21 10.36
C LEU A 191 21.58 -6.55 9.79
N THR A 192 21.92 -7.51 10.66
CA THR A 192 22.44 -8.83 10.25
C THR A 192 21.37 -9.90 10.11
N ASP A 193 20.16 -9.68 10.64
CA ASP A 193 19.05 -10.62 10.55
C ASP A 193 18.59 -10.83 9.09
N PRO A 194 18.72 -12.06 8.53
CA PRO A 194 18.29 -12.37 7.17
C PRO A 194 16.79 -12.19 6.92
N ALA A 195 15.95 -12.22 7.97
CA ALA A 195 14.51 -11.98 7.86
C ALA A 195 14.22 -10.53 7.44
N ASN A 196 15.06 -9.59 7.86
CA ASN A 196 14.94 -8.17 7.50
C ASN A 196 15.30 -7.89 6.04
N LYS A 197 15.69 -8.90 5.25
CA LYS A 197 15.76 -8.81 3.78
C LYS A 197 14.41 -8.80 3.11
N ASP A 198 13.39 -9.37 3.76
CA ASP A 198 12.04 -9.49 3.22
C ASP A 198 11.17 -8.32 3.72
N CYS A 199 11.69 -7.10 3.54
CA CYS A 199 11.09 -5.88 4.06
C CYS A 199 9.79 -5.54 3.30
N LEU A 200 8.70 -5.37 4.05
CA LEU A 200 7.41 -4.89 3.55
C LEU A 200 6.84 -3.90 4.57
N VAL A 201 6.50 -2.69 4.15
CA VAL A 201 6.10 -1.61 5.06
C VAL A 201 4.58 -1.46 5.04
N ARG A 202 3.92 -1.78 6.15
CA ARG A 202 2.46 -1.64 6.31
C ARG A 202 2.08 -0.19 6.59
N VAL A 203 1.10 0.32 5.85
CA VAL A 203 0.66 1.73 5.93
C VAL A 203 -0.49 1.84 6.92
N TYR A 204 -0.22 2.42 8.10
CA TYR A 204 -1.20 2.53 9.19
C TYR A 204 -1.68 3.98 9.30
N LEU A 205 -2.70 4.36 8.54
CA LEU A 205 -3.27 5.71 8.56
C LEU A 205 -4.26 5.94 9.72
N GLY A 206 -4.76 4.88 10.33
CA GLY A 206 -5.67 4.93 11.49
C GLY A 206 -5.00 5.04 12.85
N SER A 207 -3.67 5.13 12.91
CA SER A 207 -2.93 5.16 14.17
C SER A 207 -1.79 6.17 14.18
N LEU A 208 -1.77 6.98 15.23
CA LEU A 208 -0.68 7.89 15.59
C LEU A 208 0.25 7.28 16.66
N GLN A 209 0.14 5.98 16.93
CA GLN A 209 0.85 5.31 18.02
C GLN A 209 2.20 4.72 17.60
N GLY A 210 2.79 5.20 16.51
CA GLY A 210 4.12 4.77 16.07
C GLY A 210 5.15 5.08 17.14
N LYS A 211 5.84 4.04 17.64
CA LYS A 211 6.90 4.15 18.65
C LYS A 211 8.21 3.60 18.07
N SER A 212 9.31 4.28 18.38
CA SER A 212 10.66 3.80 18.11
C SER A 212 11.26 3.14 19.36
N GLY A 213 12.26 2.29 19.20
CA GLY A 213 13.08 1.83 20.33
C GLY A 213 12.56 0.63 21.13
N GLY A 214 11.64 -0.16 20.55
CA GLY A 214 11.12 -1.40 21.15
C GLY A 214 12.18 -2.46 21.44
N MET A 215 11.83 -3.50 22.21
CA MET A 215 12.72 -4.65 22.46
C MET A 215 12.82 -5.61 21.28
N PHE A 216 11.87 -5.52 20.35
CA PHE A 216 11.81 -6.32 19.12
C PHE A 216 11.71 -5.37 17.93
N PHE A 217 12.35 -5.75 16.81
CA PHE A 217 12.30 -5.00 15.56
C PHE A 217 12.33 -5.98 14.39
N SER A 218 11.41 -5.80 13.44
CA SER A 218 11.42 -6.54 12.18
C SER A 218 10.99 -5.65 11.04
N LEU A 219 11.64 -5.82 9.89
CA LEU A 219 11.23 -5.20 8.63
C LEU A 219 10.16 -6.02 7.90
N ARG A 220 9.91 -7.27 8.31
CA ARG A 220 8.77 -8.05 7.81
C ARG A 220 7.49 -7.47 8.39
N ASN A 221 6.60 -6.97 7.54
CA ASN A 221 5.37 -6.29 7.95
C ASN A 221 5.64 -5.10 8.90
N PHE A 222 6.66 -4.31 8.60
CA PHE A 222 7.04 -3.14 9.38
C PHE A 222 5.89 -2.12 9.39
N LYS A 223 5.34 -1.84 10.58
CA LYS A 223 4.20 -0.94 10.73
C LYS A 223 4.68 0.50 10.73
N LEU A 224 4.37 1.24 9.67
CA LEU A 224 4.65 2.67 9.58
C LEU A 224 3.36 3.45 9.87
N HIS A 225 3.35 4.11 11.02
CA HIS A 225 2.17 4.81 11.55
C HIS A 225 2.06 6.23 10.98
N LEU A 226 0.86 6.81 11.03
CA LEU A 226 0.58 8.14 10.47
C LEU A 226 1.54 9.21 11.00
N ASN A 227 1.84 9.23 12.29
CA ASN A 227 2.76 10.21 12.87
C ASN A 227 4.18 10.10 12.28
N GLN A 228 4.65 8.87 12.03
CA GLN A 228 5.96 8.61 11.42
C GLN A 228 5.98 8.98 9.94
N MET A 229 4.90 8.71 9.21
CA MET A 229 4.79 9.12 7.80
C MET A 229 4.75 10.65 7.64
N VAL A 230 4.08 11.34 8.55
CA VAL A 230 4.05 12.82 8.60
C VAL A 230 5.42 13.39 8.95
N GLU A 231 6.13 12.78 9.90
CA GLU A 231 7.50 13.17 10.24
C GLU A 231 8.44 13.03 9.02
N LEU A 232 8.26 11.98 8.23
CA LEU A 232 8.99 11.77 6.97
C LEU A 232 8.43 12.58 5.78
N GLN A 233 7.39 13.41 5.99
CA GLN A 233 6.71 14.19 4.95
C GLN A 233 6.18 13.36 3.76
N LEU A 234 5.84 12.10 3.99
CA LEU A 234 5.24 11.25 2.94
C LEU A 234 3.83 11.72 2.59
N ASP A 235 3.40 11.43 1.36
CA ASP A 235 2.07 11.80 0.86
C ASP A 235 0.95 10.93 1.46
N VAL A 236 0.64 11.19 2.72
CA VAL A 236 -0.40 10.47 3.48
C VAL A 236 -1.80 10.72 2.93
N GLU A 237 -2.05 11.86 2.29
CA GLU A 237 -3.35 12.21 1.69
C GLU A 237 -3.53 11.48 0.34
N GLY A 238 -2.48 11.35 -0.47
CA GLY A 238 -2.47 10.49 -1.66
C GLY A 238 -2.68 9.02 -1.32
N MET A 239 -1.98 8.50 -0.31
CA MET A 239 -2.21 7.13 0.18
C MET A 239 -3.66 6.93 0.67
N ALA A 240 -4.21 7.89 1.42
CA ALA A 240 -5.60 7.86 1.89
C ALA A 240 -6.61 7.87 0.72
N SER A 241 -6.33 8.68 -0.31
CA SER A 241 -7.12 8.72 -1.53
C SER A 241 -7.16 7.34 -2.20
N GLN A 242 -6.01 6.70 -2.40
CA GLN A 242 -5.93 5.36 -3.02
C GLN A 242 -6.61 4.27 -2.16
N MET A 243 -6.51 4.33 -0.82
CA MET A 243 -7.28 3.45 0.07
C MET A 243 -8.80 3.65 -0.11
N GLY A 244 -9.27 4.90 -0.18
CA GLY A 244 -10.69 5.20 -0.40
C GLY A 244 -11.19 4.68 -1.74
N LYS A 245 -10.45 4.95 -2.82
CA LYS A 245 -10.80 4.48 -4.18
C LYS A 245 -10.88 2.96 -4.26
N SER A 246 -9.88 2.26 -3.73
CA SER A 246 -9.81 0.79 -3.78
C SER A 246 -10.92 0.12 -2.97
N LEU A 247 -11.18 0.57 -1.74
CA LEU A 247 -12.29 0.05 -0.94
C LEU A 247 -13.65 0.32 -1.59
N ALA A 248 -13.85 1.46 -2.25
CA ALA A 248 -15.08 1.71 -3.00
C ALA A 248 -15.28 0.71 -4.15
N VAL A 249 -14.22 0.35 -4.88
CA VAL A 249 -14.30 -0.70 -5.91
C VAL A 249 -14.60 -2.06 -5.28
N MET A 250 -13.93 -2.42 -4.19
CA MET A 250 -14.18 -3.69 -3.51
C MET A 250 -15.63 -3.80 -3.02
N HIS A 251 -16.11 -2.79 -2.30
CA HIS A 251 -17.46 -2.80 -1.74
C HIS A 251 -18.54 -2.80 -2.81
N TRP A 252 -18.39 -1.99 -3.87
CA TRP A 252 -19.53 -1.71 -4.75
C TRP A 252 -19.42 -2.38 -6.12
N ALA A 253 -18.21 -2.55 -6.65
CA ALA A 253 -17.99 -3.19 -7.95
C ALA A 253 -17.73 -4.71 -7.79
N ALA A 254 -16.94 -5.09 -6.79
CA ALA A 254 -16.69 -6.50 -6.47
C ALA A 254 -17.77 -7.07 -5.52
N ARG A 255 -18.56 -6.21 -4.86
CA ARG A 255 -19.58 -6.61 -3.89
C ARG A 255 -18.99 -7.45 -2.76
N THR A 256 -17.91 -6.95 -2.16
CA THR A 256 -17.25 -7.59 -1.02
C THR A 256 -17.13 -6.69 0.21
N ASP A 257 -16.87 -7.24 1.40
CA ASP A 257 -16.73 -6.46 2.63
C ASP A 257 -15.30 -5.94 2.89
N ALA A 258 -14.35 -6.35 2.04
CA ALA A 258 -12.93 -6.04 2.19
C ALA A 258 -12.33 -6.40 3.57
N ARG A 259 -12.85 -7.45 4.21
CA ARG A 259 -12.36 -7.89 5.52
C ARG A 259 -10.91 -8.35 5.47
N ASP A 260 -10.14 -7.92 6.47
CA ASP A 260 -8.71 -8.22 6.70
C ASP A 260 -7.73 -7.82 5.59
N VAL A 261 -8.19 -7.08 4.56
CA VAL A 261 -7.27 -6.58 3.54
C VAL A 261 -6.27 -5.59 4.10
N GLU A 262 -5.06 -5.67 3.57
CA GLU A 262 -3.92 -4.91 4.06
C GLU A 262 -3.32 -4.02 2.96
N PHE A 263 -2.77 -2.89 3.39
CA PHE A 263 -2.09 -1.93 2.52
C PHE A 263 -0.62 -1.83 2.88
N ALA A 264 0.25 -1.96 1.88
CA ALA A 264 1.70 -1.97 2.10
C ALA A 264 2.46 -1.22 1.01
N LEU A 265 3.54 -0.54 1.39
CA LEU A 265 4.56 -0.11 0.46
C LEU A 265 5.51 -1.26 0.18
N GLY A 266 5.80 -1.44 -1.09
CA GLY A 266 6.78 -2.39 -1.60
C GLY A 266 7.27 -1.94 -2.96
N SER A 267 8.28 -2.62 -3.48
CA SER A 267 8.86 -2.30 -4.77
C SER A 267 8.29 -3.21 -5.85
N LEU A 268 8.19 -2.69 -7.08
CA LEU A 268 8.19 -3.50 -8.30
C LEU A 268 9.46 -3.25 -9.11
N THR A 269 9.77 -4.22 -9.95
CA THR A 269 10.74 -4.07 -11.02
C THR A 269 10.13 -3.21 -12.12
N GLU A 270 10.74 -2.05 -12.37
CA GLU A 270 10.41 -1.28 -13.57
C GLU A 270 11.09 -1.95 -14.77
N LYS A 271 10.29 -2.36 -15.76
CA LYS A 271 10.86 -2.83 -17.02
C LYS A 271 11.55 -1.63 -17.65
N SER A 272 12.84 -1.76 -17.96
CA SER A 272 13.54 -0.78 -18.81
C SER A 272 12.88 -0.80 -20.19
N ILE A 273 11.87 0.04 -20.37
CA ILE A 273 11.25 0.30 -21.66
C ILE A 273 12.00 1.51 -22.21
N THR A 274 12.91 1.26 -23.15
CA THR A 274 13.51 2.36 -23.90
C THR A 274 12.41 3.00 -24.73
N ASP A 275 12.23 4.31 -24.55
CA ASP A 275 11.24 5.07 -25.29
C ASP A 275 11.47 4.95 -26.80
N TYR A 276 10.39 4.88 -27.58
CA TYR A 276 10.50 4.67 -29.03
C TYR A 276 11.32 5.79 -29.70
N ASP A 277 11.15 7.04 -29.28
CA ASP A 277 11.87 8.17 -29.84
C ASP A 277 13.35 8.17 -29.41
N GLU A 278 13.68 7.58 -28.26
CA GLU A 278 15.06 7.31 -27.86
C GLU A 278 15.67 6.21 -28.73
N VAL A 279 14.96 5.10 -28.95
CA VAL A 279 15.41 3.99 -29.81
C VAL A 279 15.68 4.47 -31.24
N LEU A 280 14.86 5.37 -31.79
CA LEU A 280 15.08 5.95 -33.12
C LEU A 280 16.40 6.71 -33.26
N LYS A 281 16.91 7.28 -32.16
CA LYS A 281 18.19 8.01 -32.13
C LYS A 281 19.39 7.09 -31.93
N MET A 282 19.16 5.83 -31.54
CA MET A 282 20.22 4.85 -31.30
C MET A 282 20.72 4.22 -32.59
N LYS A 283 21.97 3.75 -32.58
CA LYS A 283 22.50 2.93 -33.68
C LYS A 283 21.75 1.58 -33.71
N PRO A 284 21.43 1.03 -34.88
CA PRO A 284 20.87 -0.32 -34.99
C PRO A 284 21.73 -1.34 -34.23
N ARG A 285 21.06 -2.33 -33.60
CA ARG A 285 21.70 -3.41 -32.82
C ARG A 285 22.40 -2.95 -31.53
N THR A 286 22.01 -1.80 -30.99
CA THR A 286 22.41 -1.38 -29.64
C THR A 286 21.67 -2.21 -28.59
N PHE A 287 22.37 -2.69 -27.57
CA PHE A 287 21.74 -3.39 -26.45
C PHE A 287 20.94 -2.38 -25.62
N THR A 288 19.61 -2.57 -25.56
CA THR A 288 18.66 -1.72 -24.82
C THR A 288 18.12 -2.40 -23.55
N GLY A 289 18.62 -3.59 -23.23
CA GLY A 289 18.25 -4.27 -22.00
C GLY A 289 18.90 -3.63 -20.77
N PRO A 290 18.50 -4.07 -19.57
CA PRO A 290 19.09 -3.57 -18.33
C PRO A 290 20.59 -3.90 -18.25
N GLU A 291 21.37 -3.08 -17.53
CA GLU A 291 22.83 -3.27 -17.37
C GLU A 291 23.20 -4.69 -16.89
N SER A 292 22.30 -5.32 -16.14
CA SER A 292 22.41 -6.68 -15.63
C SER A 292 22.39 -7.78 -16.68
N ARG A 293 21.89 -7.47 -17.88
CA ARG A 293 21.67 -8.41 -18.99
C ARG A 293 20.77 -9.59 -18.64
N ARG A 294 19.90 -9.44 -17.64
CA ARG A 294 18.85 -10.41 -17.28
C ARG A 294 17.48 -9.92 -17.71
N ASN A 295 16.59 -10.85 -18.01
CA ASN A 295 15.21 -10.53 -18.39
C ASN A 295 14.40 -10.00 -17.20
N GLU A 296 14.68 -10.46 -15.98
CA GLU A 296 14.08 -9.92 -14.75
C GLU A 296 14.98 -8.79 -14.18
N ASP A 297 14.59 -7.53 -14.41
CA ASP A 297 15.34 -6.35 -14.01
C ASP A 297 15.07 -5.94 -12.53
N PHE A 298 15.78 -6.50 -11.56
CA PHE A 298 15.63 -6.08 -10.16
C PHE A 298 16.40 -4.81 -9.78
N PHE A 299 16.94 -4.07 -10.77
CA PHE A 299 17.83 -2.93 -10.55
C PHE A 299 17.10 -1.62 -10.35
N HIS A 300 16.03 -1.41 -11.12
CA HIS A 300 15.16 -0.25 -10.99
C HIS A 300 13.96 -0.64 -10.14
N ARG A 301 14.00 -0.20 -8.88
CA ARG A 301 12.91 -0.46 -7.93
C ARG A 301 12.05 0.78 -7.82
N LYS A 302 10.82 0.66 -8.31
CA LYS A 302 9.79 1.68 -8.16
C LYS A 302 8.93 1.37 -6.94
N ILE A 303 8.74 2.35 -6.07
CA ILE A 303 7.89 2.18 -4.88
C ILE A 303 6.43 2.37 -5.26
N GLU A 304 5.60 1.42 -4.84
CA GLU A 304 4.17 1.43 -5.08
C GLU A 304 3.41 1.09 -3.81
N LEU A 305 2.14 1.52 -3.78
CA LEU A 305 1.18 1.11 -2.76
C LEU A 305 0.46 -0.16 -3.24
N TRP A 306 0.52 -1.21 -2.44
CA TRP A 306 -0.05 -2.51 -2.71
C TRP A 306 -1.24 -2.80 -1.80
N LEU A 307 -2.26 -3.41 -2.38
CA LEU A 307 -3.40 -4.03 -1.71
C LEU A 307 -3.22 -5.55 -1.75
N LEU A 308 -3.33 -6.21 -0.60
CA LEU A 308 -3.12 -7.65 -0.47
C LEU A 308 -3.89 -8.27 0.70
N ASP A 309 -3.78 -9.59 0.82
CA ASP A 309 -4.42 -10.47 1.82
C ASP A 309 -5.95 -10.53 1.69
N PHE A 310 -6.45 -11.44 0.85
CA PHE A 310 -7.87 -11.51 0.51
C PHE A 310 -8.58 -12.74 1.12
N ASN A 311 -7.89 -13.51 1.95
CA ASN A 311 -8.38 -14.78 2.48
C ASN A 311 -9.64 -14.67 3.36
N GLN A 312 -9.87 -13.52 4.01
CA GLN A 312 -11.05 -13.29 4.87
C GLN A 312 -12.16 -12.47 4.18
N VAL A 313 -11.97 -12.06 2.93
CA VAL A 313 -12.93 -11.22 2.22
C VAL A 313 -14.20 -12.03 1.93
N ARG A 314 -15.36 -11.42 2.18
CA ARG A 314 -16.68 -12.04 1.97
C ARG A 314 -17.51 -11.20 1.00
N THR A 315 -18.46 -11.84 0.34
CA THR A 315 -19.44 -11.15 -0.50
C THR A 315 -20.46 -10.38 0.35
N ILE A 316 -21.01 -9.30 -0.21
CA ILE A 316 -22.05 -8.48 0.42
C ILE A 316 -23.27 -8.31 -0.50
N THR A 317 -24.41 -8.10 0.12
CA THR A 317 -25.62 -7.60 -0.54
C THR A 317 -25.57 -6.08 -0.67
N LEU A 318 -26.28 -5.52 -1.67
CA LEU A 318 -26.38 -4.08 -1.86
C LEU A 318 -27.57 -3.51 -1.06
N ASP A 319 -27.51 -3.70 0.27
CA ASP A 319 -28.54 -3.25 1.21
C ASP A 319 -27.93 -2.91 2.58
N LYS A 320 -28.79 -2.72 3.58
CA LYS A 320 -28.38 -2.40 4.96
C LYS A 320 -27.57 -3.52 5.62
N ALA A 321 -27.78 -4.78 5.26
CA ALA A 321 -27.02 -5.90 5.80
C ALA A 321 -25.58 -5.89 5.26
N GLY A 322 -25.42 -5.66 3.95
CA GLY A 322 -24.10 -5.49 3.36
C GLY A 322 -23.36 -4.27 3.92
N VAL A 323 -24.04 -3.15 4.15
CA VAL A 323 -23.46 -1.99 4.86
C VAL A 323 -22.96 -2.38 6.25
N ALA A 324 -23.72 -3.18 7.01
CA ALA A 324 -23.31 -3.62 8.33
C ALA A 324 -22.04 -4.50 8.27
N GLN A 325 -21.95 -5.41 7.29
CA GLN A 325 -20.75 -6.23 7.06
C GLN A 325 -19.52 -5.39 6.71
N VAL A 326 -19.67 -4.39 5.84
CA VAL A 326 -18.58 -3.46 5.49
C VAL A 326 -18.10 -2.68 6.72
N VAL A 327 -19.03 -2.15 7.52
CA VAL A 327 -18.69 -1.41 8.74
C VAL A 327 -17.98 -2.30 9.76
N GLU A 328 -18.44 -3.55 9.91
CA GLU A 328 -17.80 -4.55 10.77
C GLU A 328 -16.36 -4.83 10.32
N ALA A 329 -16.17 -5.15 9.04
CA ALA A 329 -14.87 -5.43 8.44
C ALA A 329 -13.91 -4.26 8.63
N MET A 330 -14.33 -3.04 8.27
CA MET A 330 -13.51 -1.83 8.46
C MET A 330 -13.17 -1.53 9.92
N THR A 331 -14.05 -1.90 10.86
CA THR A 331 -13.80 -1.72 12.29
C THR A 331 -12.77 -2.72 12.83
N ILE A 332 -12.72 -3.92 12.27
CA ILE A 332 -11.79 -5.00 12.67
C ILE A 332 -10.39 -4.77 12.07
N ASN A 333 -10.31 -4.23 10.85
CA ASN A 333 -9.05 -3.85 10.20
C ASN A 333 -8.37 -2.60 10.82
N ASP A 334 -8.86 -2.10 11.95
CA ASP A 334 -8.21 -1.03 12.72
C ASP A 334 -6.83 -1.54 13.18
N PRO A 335 -5.70 -0.88 12.86
CA PRO A 335 -5.58 0.55 12.54
C PRO A 335 -5.12 0.90 11.11
N TYR A 336 -5.35 0.04 10.12
CA TYR A 336 -4.98 0.36 8.74
C TYR A 336 -5.68 1.63 8.23
N PHE A 337 -6.99 1.72 8.43
CA PHE A 337 -7.83 2.74 7.81
C PHE A 337 -7.84 4.07 8.57
N PRO A 338 -7.85 5.22 7.85
CA PRO A 338 -8.13 6.52 8.45
C PRO A 338 -9.36 6.49 9.35
N LYS A 339 -9.29 7.19 10.48
CA LYS A 339 -10.40 7.26 11.44
C LYS A 339 -11.12 8.60 11.38
N PRO A 340 -12.46 8.62 11.49
CA PRO A 340 -13.19 9.87 11.66
C PRO A 340 -12.91 10.50 13.03
N LEU A 341 -13.37 11.74 13.23
CA LEU A 341 -13.40 12.42 14.53
C LEU A 341 -12.05 12.44 15.27
N GLN A 342 -10.96 12.67 14.53
CA GLN A 342 -9.64 12.82 15.13
C GLN A 342 -9.38 14.27 15.53
N ASP A 343 -8.82 14.45 16.72
CA ASP A 343 -8.39 15.76 17.23
C ASP A 343 -7.18 16.27 16.44
N ASN A 344 -6.27 15.36 16.07
CA ASN A 344 -5.10 15.69 15.26
C ASN A 344 -5.51 16.22 13.87
N PRO A 345 -5.05 17.42 13.46
CA PRO A 345 -5.44 18.03 12.19
C PRO A 345 -5.07 17.20 10.96
N VAL A 346 -3.91 16.54 10.97
CA VAL A 346 -3.47 15.71 9.83
C VAL A 346 -4.32 14.45 9.72
N ALA A 347 -4.59 13.79 10.84
CA ALA A 347 -5.48 12.63 10.85
C ALA A 347 -6.88 12.97 10.33
N ARG A 348 -7.39 14.17 10.63
CA ARG A 348 -8.66 14.68 10.09
C ARG A 348 -8.60 14.89 8.58
N ARG A 349 -7.53 15.48 8.04
CA ARG A 349 -7.34 15.64 6.58
C ARG A 349 -7.26 14.29 5.88
N VAL A 350 -6.51 13.35 6.44
CA VAL A 350 -6.37 11.98 5.94
C VAL A 350 -7.74 11.26 5.89
N TRP A 351 -8.56 11.37 6.93
CA TRP A 351 -9.95 10.86 6.89
C TRP A 351 -10.80 11.54 5.82
N ASN A 352 -10.76 12.88 5.74
CA ASN A 352 -11.57 13.62 4.76
C ASN A 352 -11.19 13.24 3.33
N ARG A 353 -9.89 13.11 3.05
CA ARG A 353 -9.38 12.70 1.74
C ARG A 353 -9.81 11.28 1.38
N PHE A 354 -9.70 10.35 2.33
CA PHE A 354 -10.21 8.99 2.20
C PHE A 354 -11.70 8.97 1.87
N ALA A 355 -12.52 9.64 2.68
CA ALA A 355 -13.97 9.68 2.55
C ALA A 355 -14.41 10.30 1.21
N ALA A 356 -13.77 11.40 0.80
CA ALA A 356 -14.05 12.05 -0.48
C ALA A 356 -13.78 11.11 -1.67
N SER A 357 -12.58 10.50 -1.72
CA SER A 357 -12.22 9.60 -2.81
C SER A 357 -13.02 8.30 -2.81
N TYR A 358 -13.42 7.80 -1.63
CA TYR A 358 -14.34 6.66 -1.51
C TYR A 358 -15.70 6.97 -2.14
N LEU A 359 -16.30 8.12 -1.80
CA LEU A 359 -17.61 8.52 -2.35
C LEU A 359 -17.54 8.82 -3.85
N GLU A 360 -16.47 9.45 -4.32
CA GLU A 360 -16.25 9.76 -5.74
C GLU A 360 -16.28 8.49 -6.59
N VAL A 361 -15.48 7.49 -6.23
CA VAL A 361 -15.44 6.22 -6.96
C VAL A 361 -16.73 5.42 -6.79
N ALA A 362 -17.32 5.41 -5.59
CA ALA A 362 -18.59 4.73 -5.37
C ALA A 362 -19.72 5.30 -6.24
N ALA A 363 -19.77 6.63 -6.42
CA ALA A 363 -20.74 7.28 -7.30
C ALA A 363 -20.58 6.85 -8.77
N VAL A 364 -19.33 6.71 -9.25
CA VAL A 364 -19.05 6.19 -10.60
C VAL A 364 -19.48 4.73 -10.72
N VAL A 365 -19.14 3.89 -9.74
CA VAL A 365 -19.45 2.45 -9.75
C VAL A 365 -20.95 2.19 -9.71
N LEU A 366 -21.70 2.99 -8.96
CA LEU A 366 -23.13 2.81 -8.71
C LEU A 366 -24.03 3.68 -9.58
N LYS A 367 -23.47 4.38 -10.58
CA LYS A 367 -24.20 5.35 -11.42
C LYS A 367 -25.50 4.82 -12.02
N GLU A 368 -25.53 3.53 -12.37
CA GLU A 368 -26.67 2.86 -13.02
C GLU A 368 -27.57 2.08 -12.03
N GLN A 369 -27.26 2.12 -10.73
CA GLN A 369 -28.05 1.44 -9.70
C GLN A 369 -29.20 2.32 -9.19
N ASP A 370 -30.18 1.72 -8.51
CA ASP A 370 -31.28 2.45 -7.90
C ASP A 370 -30.77 3.51 -6.90
N PRO A 371 -31.46 4.67 -6.77
CA PRO A 371 -31.05 5.74 -5.86
C PRO A 371 -30.82 5.28 -4.41
N THR A 372 -31.59 4.29 -3.94
CA THR A 372 -31.41 3.72 -2.59
C THR A 372 -30.07 2.99 -2.42
N VAL A 373 -29.57 2.36 -3.49
CA VAL A 373 -28.26 1.70 -3.52
C VAL A 373 -27.14 2.75 -3.59
N GLN A 374 -27.35 3.83 -4.36
CA GLN A 374 -26.39 4.94 -4.48
C GLN A 374 -26.12 5.66 -3.14
N GLU A 375 -27.02 5.57 -2.16
CA GLU A 375 -26.84 6.15 -0.82
C GLU A 375 -26.08 5.23 0.18
N LEU A 376 -25.90 3.95 -0.13
CA LEU A 376 -25.20 3.01 0.76
C LEU A 376 -23.76 3.43 1.10
N PRO A 377 -22.95 3.97 0.16
CA PRO A 377 -21.61 4.46 0.48
C PRO A 377 -21.59 5.55 1.55
N ARG A 378 -22.54 6.50 1.51
CA ARG A 378 -22.67 7.54 2.55
C ARG A 378 -23.08 6.93 3.88
N THR A 379 -23.98 5.94 3.83
CA THR A 379 -24.42 5.21 5.02
C THR A 379 -23.24 4.50 5.71
N VAL A 380 -22.33 3.87 4.96
CA VAL A 380 -21.10 3.27 5.52
C VAL A 380 -20.28 4.31 6.29
N LEU A 381 -19.97 5.46 5.67
CA LEU A 381 -19.17 6.50 6.32
C LEU A 381 -19.84 7.07 7.57
N GLN A 382 -21.16 7.29 7.53
CA GLN A 382 -21.92 7.73 8.69
C GLN A 382 -21.83 6.71 9.84
N ARG A 383 -21.99 5.41 9.54
CA ARG A 383 -21.89 4.36 10.56
C ARG A 383 -20.47 4.25 11.15
N LEU A 384 -19.43 4.46 10.36
CA LEU A 384 -18.05 4.51 10.89
C LEU A 384 -17.85 5.68 11.85
N VAL A 385 -18.43 6.85 11.56
CA VAL A 385 -18.45 7.99 12.48
C VAL A 385 -19.15 7.62 13.79
N GLU A 386 -20.34 7.00 13.72
CA GLU A 386 -21.10 6.55 14.90
C GLU A 386 -20.31 5.52 15.74
N VAL A 387 -19.64 4.56 15.10
CA VAL A 387 -18.79 3.57 15.78
C VAL A 387 -17.64 4.28 16.50
N GLN A 388 -17.00 5.25 15.87
CA GLN A 388 -15.89 5.99 16.47
C GLN A 388 -16.36 6.87 17.64
N GLN A 389 -17.51 7.52 17.55
CA GLN A 389 -18.12 8.26 18.67
C GLN A 389 -18.34 7.35 19.88
N LYS A 390 -18.89 6.15 19.66
CA LYS A 390 -19.11 5.15 20.72
C LYS A 390 -17.79 4.65 21.33
N LYS A 391 -16.72 4.51 20.54
CA LYS A 391 -15.39 4.16 21.04
C LYS A 391 -14.83 5.28 21.94
N GLN A 392 -14.95 6.55 21.51
CA GLN A 392 -14.46 7.70 22.28
C GLN A 392 -15.26 7.95 23.57
N ALA A 393 -16.57 7.70 23.58
CA ALA A 393 -17.40 7.85 24.78
C ALA A 393 -17.15 6.77 25.85
N LYS A 394 -16.46 5.66 25.49
CA LYS A 394 -16.10 4.56 26.40
C LYS A 394 -14.66 4.62 26.90
N ALA A 395 -13.83 5.47 26.30
CA ALA A 395 -12.44 5.70 26.68
C ALA A 395 -12.37 6.83 27.71
#